data_AF-A0A3M5WMR6-F1
#
_entry.id   AF-A0A3M5WMR6-F1
#
_cell.length_a   1.000
_cell.length_b   1.000
_cell.length_c   1.000
_cell.angle_alpha   90.00
_cell.angle_beta   90.00
_cell.angle_gamma   90.00
#
_symmetry.space_group_name_H-M   'P 1'
#
loop_
_entity.id
_entity.type
_entity.pdbx_description
1 polymer ?
#
loop_
_entity_poly.entity_id
_entity_poly.type
_entity_poly.pdbx_seq_one_letter_code
_entity_poly.pdbx_strand_id
1 'polypeptide(L)'
;MSHLVELFITFSPIYPCLAIYKLGPSKRNSTQREAVMKITVIGTGNMGSAFAKQLSAAGHSVRITGRDISKAQALADQHANVSAYVASEALGDSEVIVVATAYADATAALQSLGDLTGKVVIDITNPLSADYMSLTVGHVTSASEEIARAVPQANVVKAFNTLFAQVLADGPKFANDQTGSVFVASDSERAKQTAIALARSLGWNTVDAGGLVNARYLEPLAGFNIYLGYGAGLGTSVAPVWLSK
;
A
#
# COMPACT_ATOMS: atom_id res chain seq x y z
N MET A 1 -38.19 -65.69 14.34
CA MET A 1 -38.02 -65.56 12.88
C MET A 1 -37.80 -64.08 12.61
N SER A 2 -36.69 -63.58 12.08
CA SER A 2 -35.57 -64.20 11.37
C SER A 2 -34.49 -63.12 11.16
N HIS A 3 -33.23 -63.48 11.45
CA HIS A 3 -31.95 -63.11 10.81
C HIS A 3 -31.53 -61.62 10.61
N LEU A 4 -30.43 -61.18 11.30
CA LEU A 4 -29.00 -61.09 10.87
C LEU A 4 -28.72 -59.80 10.04
N VAL A 5 -27.66 -59.00 10.18
CA VAL A 5 -26.22 -59.23 10.47
C VAL A 5 -25.60 -57.94 11.09
N GLU A 6 -24.57 -58.11 11.92
CA GLU A 6 -23.68 -57.09 12.50
C GLU A 6 -22.81 -56.34 11.46
N LEU A 7 -22.36 -55.13 11.82
CA LEU A 7 -20.95 -54.75 11.63
C LEU A 7 -20.54 -53.73 12.71
N PHE A 8 -19.68 -54.17 13.62
CA PHE A 8 -18.97 -53.31 14.57
C PHE A 8 -17.72 -52.73 13.91
N ILE A 9 -17.52 -51.41 13.98
CA ILE A 9 -16.18 -50.80 14.01
C ILE A 9 -16.17 -49.76 15.13
N THR A 10 -15.25 -49.99 16.07
CA THR A 10 -14.96 -49.28 17.30
C THR A 10 -14.46 -47.85 17.08
N PHE A 11 -14.96 -46.87 17.84
CA PHE A 11 -14.26 -45.61 18.09
C PHE A 11 -14.17 -45.31 19.60
N SER A 12 -12.96 -44.96 20.01
CA SER A 12 -12.46 -44.70 21.37
C SER A 12 -13.14 -43.49 22.06
N PRO A 13 -13.27 -43.45 23.40
CA PRO A 13 -13.88 -42.35 24.13
C PRO A 13 -12.81 -41.38 24.68
N ILE A 14 -12.54 -40.26 24.00
CA ILE A 14 -11.83 -39.13 24.62
C ILE A 14 -12.40 -37.80 24.10
N TYR A 15 -13.41 -37.25 24.79
CA TYR A 15 -13.67 -35.81 24.84
C TYR A 15 -14.27 -35.47 26.22
N PRO A 16 -13.66 -34.58 27.02
CA PRO A 16 -14.28 -34.09 28.23
C PRO A 16 -15.18 -32.87 27.94
N CYS A 17 -16.36 -32.93 28.57
CA CYS A 17 -17.18 -31.86 29.15
C CYS A 17 -17.02 -30.41 28.64
N LEU A 18 -18.11 -29.91 28.06
CA LEU A 18 -18.36 -28.51 27.68
C LEU A 18 -18.52 -27.62 28.92
N ALA A 19 -17.52 -26.79 29.24
CA ALA A 19 -17.66 -25.69 30.19
C ALA A 19 -18.13 -24.42 29.46
N ILE A 20 -19.35 -23.99 29.75
CA ILE A 20 -19.96 -22.79 29.18
C ILE A 20 -19.40 -21.56 29.92
N TYR A 21 -18.34 -20.96 29.39
CA TYR A 21 -17.86 -19.66 29.89
C TYR A 21 -18.69 -18.53 29.26
N LYS A 22 -19.45 -17.82 30.10
CA LYS A 22 -20.02 -16.51 29.76
C LYS A 22 -18.87 -15.54 29.46
N LEU A 23 -18.66 -15.20 28.19
CA LEU A 23 -17.78 -14.12 27.78
C LEU A 23 -18.39 -12.78 28.24
N GLY A 24 -17.75 -12.15 29.23
CA GLY A 24 -18.02 -10.77 29.60
C GLY A 24 -17.58 -9.79 28.51
N PRO A 25 -18.03 -8.52 28.55
CA PRO A 25 -17.77 -7.56 27.49
C PRO A 25 -16.25 -7.31 27.33
N SER A 26 -15.78 -7.50 26.11
CA SER A 26 -14.41 -7.22 25.66
C SER A 26 -14.01 -5.79 26.02
N LYS A 27 -13.10 -5.64 27.00
CA LYS A 27 -12.40 -4.39 27.26
C LYS A 27 -11.48 -4.10 26.08
N ARG A 28 -11.90 -3.21 25.18
CA ARG A 28 -10.98 -2.55 24.24
C ARG A 28 -10.04 -1.66 25.04
N ASN A 29 -8.84 -2.15 25.35
CA ASN A 29 -7.77 -1.37 25.97
C ASN A 29 -6.42 -1.75 25.34
N SER A 30 -6.00 -0.93 24.38
CA SER A 30 -4.63 -0.44 24.14
C SER A 30 -4.53 -0.09 22.66
N THR A 31 -4.29 1.17 22.35
CA THR A 31 -3.82 1.64 21.05
C THR A 31 -2.67 0.73 20.63
N GLN A 32 -2.91 -0.18 19.68
CA GLN A 32 -1.83 -0.78 18.91
C GLN A 32 -1.22 0.39 18.13
N ARG A 33 -0.23 1.07 18.72
CA ARG A 33 0.67 1.91 17.94
C ARG A 33 1.40 0.94 17.03
N GLU A 34 0.91 0.82 15.81
CA GLU A 34 1.65 0.16 14.76
C GLU A 34 3.04 0.80 14.69
N ALA A 35 4.07 -0.04 14.47
CA ALA A 35 5.46 0.34 14.66
C ALA A 35 5.82 1.59 13.82
N VAL A 36 6.54 2.53 14.42
CA VAL A 36 7.11 3.69 13.72
C VAL A 36 8.11 3.18 12.67
N MET A 37 7.79 3.38 11.39
CA MET A 37 8.67 3.03 10.27
C MET A 37 9.56 4.20 9.85
N LYS A 38 10.69 3.87 9.20
CA LYS A 38 11.59 4.81 8.54
C LYS A 38 11.41 4.71 7.03
N ILE A 39 10.96 5.80 6.42
CA ILE A 39 10.40 5.80 5.07
C ILE A 39 11.06 6.88 4.24
N THR A 40 11.54 6.53 3.05
CA THR A 40 11.95 7.49 2.03
C THR A 40 10.82 7.68 1.03
N VAL A 41 10.35 8.91 0.84
CA VAL A 41 9.39 9.28 -0.21
C VAL A 41 10.14 9.94 -1.35
N ILE A 42 10.06 9.36 -2.55
CA ILE A 42 10.62 9.93 -3.77
C ILE A 42 9.53 10.68 -4.52
N GLY A 43 9.69 11.99 -4.67
CA GLY A 43 8.74 12.86 -5.36
C GLY A 43 8.11 13.90 -4.42
N THR A 44 8.01 15.13 -4.91
CA THR A 44 7.50 16.30 -4.17
C THR A 44 6.22 16.86 -4.81
N GLY A 45 5.55 16.07 -5.64
CA GLY A 45 4.25 16.42 -6.24
C GLY A 45 3.09 16.07 -5.31
N ASN A 46 1.85 16.15 -5.81
CA ASN A 46 0.63 15.97 -5.01
C ASN A 46 0.64 14.67 -4.17
N MET A 47 1.01 13.53 -4.77
CA MET A 47 1.10 12.26 -4.02
C MET A 47 2.21 12.29 -2.97
N GLY A 48 3.39 12.81 -3.31
CA GLY A 48 4.51 12.93 -2.36
C GLY A 48 4.17 13.80 -1.16
N SER A 49 3.50 14.94 -1.38
CA SER A 49 3.02 15.81 -0.31
C SER A 49 1.93 15.16 0.53
N ALA A 50 1.00 14.42 -0.08
CA ALA A 50 -0.03 13.68 0.65
C ALA A 50 0.59 12.58 1.53
N PHE A 51 1.59 11.84 1.03
CA PHE A 51 2.35 10.90 1.85
C PHE A 51 3.12 11.59 2.96
N ALA A 52 3.83 12.69 2.69
CA ALA A 52 4.55 13.44 3.72
C ALA A 52 3.63 13.80 4.90
N LYS A 53 2.44 14.35 4.59
CA LYS A 53 1.41 14.69 5.58
C LYS A 53 0.93 13.47 6.37
N GLN A 54 0.51 12.41 5.69
CA GLN A 54 -0.10 11.24 6.33
C GLN A 54 0.91 10.43 7.15
N LEU A 55 2.11 10.20 6.60
CA LEU A 55 3.19 9.51 7.30
C LEU A 55 3.65 10.31 8.52
N SER A 56 3.74 11.63 8.38
CA SER A 56 4.06 12.54 9.50
C SER A 56 3.02 12.42 10.61
N ALA A 57 1.73 12.53 10.27
CA ALA A 57 0.61 12.45 11.21
C ALA A 57 0.52 11.10 11.94
N ALA A 58 0.90 10.01 11.27
CA ALA A 58 1.01 8.67 11.87
C ALA A 58 2.26 8.48 12.74
N GLY A 59 3.17 9.46 12.78
CA GLY A 59 4.37 9.45 13.62
C GLY A 59 5.56 8.70 13.00
N HIS A 60 5.54 8.41 11.70
CA HIS A 60 6.67 7.78 11.00
C HIS A 60 7.85 8.76 10.85
N SER A 61 9.06 8.23 10.67
CA SER A 61 10.23 9.04 10.31
C SER A 61 10.32 9.11 8.78
N VAL A 62 10.26 10.31 8.22
CA VAL A 62 10.14 10.48 6.76
C VAL A 62 11.33 11.25 6.20
N ARG A 63 11.95 10.68 5.17
CA ARG A 63 12.98 11.31 4.35
C ARG A 63 12.37 11.63 2.99
N ILE A 64 12.46 12.86 2.51
CA ILE A 64 11.91 13.27 1.21
C ILE A 64 13.05 13.59 0.25
N THR A 65 12.91 13.16 -0.99
CA THR A 65 13.78 13.60 -2.08
C THR A 65 13.00 13.86 -3.36
N GLY A 66 13.58 14.67 -4.23
CA GLY A 66 13.02 15.02 -5.52
C GLY A 66 14.08 15.66 -6.41
N ARG A 67 13.73 15.88 -7.68
CA ARG A 67 14.64 16.53 -8.66
C ARG A 67 15.09 17.93 -8.24
N ASP A 68 14.23 18.62 -7.49
CA ASP A 68 14.47 19.95 -6.97
C ASP A 68 14.54 19.87 -5.44
N ILE A 69 15.75 20.02 -4.90
CA ILE A 69 16.00 19.91 -3.46
C ILE A 69 15.28 21.02 -2.69
N SER A 70 15.15 22.21 -3.25
CA SER A 70 14.46 23.34 -2.61
C SER A 70 12.97 23.03 -2.42
N LYS A 71 12.34 22.35 -3.38
CA LYS A 71 10.96 21.87 -3.23
C LYS A 71 10.84 20.77 -2.19
N ALA A 72 11.82 19.86 -2.10
CA ALA A 72 11.82 18.84 -1.07
C ALA A 72 11.96 19.46 0.33
N GLN A 73 12.83 20.45 0.50
CA GLN A 73 13.00 21.22 1.75
C GLN A 73 11.71 21.95 2.14
N ALA A 74 11.12 22.70 1.21
CA ALA A 74 9.87 23.41 1.45
C ALA A 74 8.69 22.48 1.82
N LEU A 75 8.71 21.23 1.33
CA LEU A 75 7.74 20.21 1.74
C LEU A 75 8.05 19.66 3.13
N ALA A 76 9.32 19.38 3.43
CA ALA A 76 9.73 18.87 4.73
C ALA A 76 9.45 19.87 5.87
N ASP A 77 9.68 21.16 5.65
CA ASP A 77 9.47 22.23 6.64
C ASP A 77 8.01 22.36 7.12
N GLN A 78 7.06 21.73 6.43
CA GLN A 78 5.65 21.71 6.82
C GLN A 78 5.37 20.71 7.95
N HIS A 79 6.33 19.84 8.30
CA HIS A 79 6.12 18.69 9.17
C HIS A 79 7.32 18.42 10.08
N ALA A 80 7.09 18.26 11.40
CA ALA A 80 8.18 18.19 12.39
C ALA A 80 9.09 16.95 12.29
N ASN A 81 8.61 15.85 11.72
CA ASN A 81 9.28 14.55 11.60
C ASN A 81 9.62 14.18 10.14
N VAL A 82 9.72 15.20 9.28
CA VAL A 82 10.06 15.06 7.87
C VAL A 82 11.36 15.83 7.60
N SER A 83 12.28 15.24 6.84
CA SER A 83 13.53 15.90 6.46
C SER A 83 13.83 15.66 4.99
N ALA A 84 14.36 16.68 4.33
CA ALA A 84 14.69 16.63 2.90
C ALA A 84 16.17 16.33 2.67
N TYR A 85 16.44 15.53 1.64
CA TYR A 85 17.79 15.12 1.26
C TYR A 85 17.96 15.10 -0.25
N VAL A 86 19.18 15.33 -0.73
CA VAL A 86 19.56 14.97 -2.10
C VAL A 86 19.46 13.45 -2.28
N ALA A 87 19.20 12.99 -3.50
CA ALA A 87 18.84 11.60 -3.76
C ALA A 87 19.84 10.58 -3.19
N SER A 88 21.15 10.83 -3.33
CA SER A 88 22.23 9.95 -2.84
C SER A 88 22.27 9.78 -1.32
N GLU A 89 21.63 10.68 -0.57
CA GLU A 89 21.58 10.66 0.90
C GLU A 89 20.17 10.32 1.41
N ALA A 90 19.17 10.32 0.54
CA ALA A 90 17.76 10.23 0.92
C ALA A 90 17.37 8.85 1.44
N LEU A 91 18.09 7.79 1.08
CA LEU A 91 17.83 6.45 1.60
C LEU A 91 18.14 6.35 3.09
N GLY A 92 19.30 6.85 3.52
CA GLY A 92 19.75 6.79 4.92
C GLY A 92 19.54 5.41 5.54
N ASP A 93 18.80 5.36 6.65
CA ASP A 93 18.42 4.15 7.37
C ASP A 93 16.96 3.71 7.09
N SER A 94 16.33 4.25 6.04
CA SER A 94 14.98 3.84 5.64
C SER A 94 14.94 2.38 5.19
N GLU A 95 13.89 1.69 5.59
CA GLU A 95 13.62 0.29 5.19
C GLU A 95 12.54 0.21 4.11
N VAL A 96 11.72 1.26 4.02
CA VAL A 96 10.60 1.39 3.09
C VAL A 96 10.82 2.60 2.20
N ILE A 97 10.52 2.45 0.92
CA ILE A 97 10.60 3.50 -0.09
C ILE A 97 9.25 3.63 -0.76
N VAL A 98 8.68 4.84 -0.83
CA VAL A 98 7.46 5.14 -1.59
C VAL A 98 7.85 5.89 -2.86
N VAL A 99 7.53 5.31 -4.01
CA VAL A 99 7.91 5.87 -5.33
C VAL A 99 6.78 6.74 -5.88
N ALA A 100 6.71 7.98 -5.42
CA ALA A 100 5.69 8.95 -5.81
C ALA A 100 6.09 9.81 -7.03
N THR A 101 6.57 9.14 -8.07
CA THR A 101 6.97 9.75 -9.35
C THR A 101 6.00 9.38 -10.48
N ALA A 102 6.20 9.95 -11.67
CA ALA A 102 5.64 9.35 -12.88
C ALA A 102 6.31 7.99 -13.14
N TYR A 103 5.61 7.09 -13.83
CA TYR A 103 6.13 5.76 -14.18
C TYR A 103 7.48 5.84 -14.92
N ALA A 104 7.58 6.72 -15.92
CA ALA A 104 8.78 6.89 -16.73
C ALA A 104 10.03 7.29 -15.92
N ASP A 105 9.85 7.92 -14.77
CA ASP A 105 10.94 8.40 -13.91
C ASP A 105 11.29 7.40 -12.79
N ALA A 106 10.43 6.41 -12.53
CA ALA A 106 10.46 5.59 -11.31
C ALA A 106 11.78 4.81 -11.14
N THR A 107 12.24 4.13 -12.19
CA THR A 107 13.47 3.33 -12.15
C THR A 107 14.71 4.19 -11.91
N ALA A 108 14.87 5.29 -12.65
CA ALA A 108 16.00 6.19 -12.48
C ALA A 108 16.00 6.83 -11.10
N ALA A 109 14.82 7.22 -10.60
CA ALA A 109 14.66 7.79 -9.28
C ALA A 109 15.03 6.79 -8.17
N LEU A 110 14.62 5.52 -8.28
CA LEU A 110 15.02 4.45 -7.36
C LEU A 110 16.54 4.21 -7.38
N GLN A 111 17.14 4.10 -8.56
CA GLN A 111 18.58 3.87 -8.70
C GLN A 111 19.41 5.02 -8.12
N SER A 112 18.89 6.26 -8.15
CA SER A 112 19.57 7.42 -7.58
C SER A 112 19.71 7.39 -6.05
N LEU A 113 18.99 6.48 -5.37
CA LEU A 113 19.08 6.27 -3.92
C LEU A 113 20.29 5.39 -3.51
N GLY A 114 20.94 4.72 -4.44
CA GLY A 114 22.05 3.79 -4.15
C GLY A 114 21.59 2.35 -3.92
N ASP A 115 22.10 1.71 -2.85
CA ASP A 115 21.86 0.28 -2.58
C ASP A 115 20.45 0.01 -2.04
N LEU A 116 19.64 -0.67 -2.86
CA LEU A 116 18.27 -1.05 -2.53
C LEU A 116 18.14 -2.47 -1.98
N THR A 117 19.25 -3.14 -1.67
CA THR A 117 19.26 -4.54 -1.21
C THR A 117 18.36 -4.73 0.01
N GLY A 118 17.38 -5.62 -0.12
CA GLY A 118 16.45 -5.96 0.95
C GLY A 118 15.46 -4.84 1.32
N LYS A 119 15.45 -3.70 0.61
CA LYS A 119 14.46 -2.64 0.85
C LYS A 119 13.08 -3.05 0.37
N VAL A 120 12.05 -2.48 0.97
CA VAL A 120 10.66 -2.59 0.48
C VAL A 120 10.36 -1.36 -0.37
N VAL A 121 10.03 -1.58 -1.63
CA VAL A 121 9.67 -0.51 -2.57
C VAL A 121 8.17 -0.56 -2.81
N ILE A 122 7.46 0.44 -2.29
CA ILE A 122 6.03 0.65 -2.55
C ILE A 122 5.90 1.48 -3.82
N ASP A 123 5.56 0.79 -4.90
CA ASP A 123 5.24 1.39 -6.19
C ASP A 123 3.78 1.87 -6.19
N ILE A 124 3.61 3.20 -6.29
CA ILE A 124 2.30 3.84 -6.41
C ILE A 124 2.02 4.37 -7.84
N THR A 125 2.93 4.11 -8.79
CA THR A 125 2.87 4.68 -10.13
C THR A 125 1.65 4.17 -10.88
N ASN A 126 1.20 4.93 -11.87
CA ASN A 126 0.33 4.43 -12.93
C ASN A 126 1.01 4.74 -14.27
N PRO A 127 1.14 3.78 -15.19
CA PRO A 127 1.82 3.98 -16.47
C PRO A 127 0.92 4.77 -17.44
N LEU A 128 0.66 6.03 -17.14
CA LEU A 128 -0.24 6.87 -17.94
C LEU A 128 0.49 7.43 -19.17
N SER A 129 -0.23 7.55 -20.30
CA SER A 129 0.23 8.32 -21.45
C SER A 129 0.38 9.81 -21.09
N ALA A 130 1.11 10.57 -21.90
CA ALA A 130 1.37 11.99 -21.63
C ALA A 130 0.10 12.86 -21.58
N ASP A 131 -0.96 12.44 -22.27
CA ASP A 131 -2.29 13.04 -22.23
C ASP A 131 -3.18 12.50 -21.10
N TYR A 132 -2.69 11.53 -20.31
CA TYR A 132 -3.39 10.83 -19.23
C TYR A 132 -4.64 10.05 -19.67
N MET A 133 -4.81 9.80 -20.97
CA MET A 133 -6.03 9.17 -21.53
C MET A 133 -5.92 7.65 -21.66
N SER A 134 -4.73 7.08 -21.52
CA SER A 134 -4.51 5.64 -21.66
C SER A 134 -3.38 5.15 -20.75
N LEU A 135 -3.29 3.83 -20.61
CA LEU A 135 -2.13 3.18 -20.01
C LEU A 135 -1.12 2.80 -21.09
N THR A 136 0.16 3.06 -20.85
CA THR A 136 1.28 2.68 -21.73
C THR A 136 1.69 1.21 -21.56
N VAL A 137 1.25 0.57 -20.47
CA VAL A 137 1.49 -0.84 -20.11
C VAL A 137 0.21 -1.39 -19.46
N GLY A 138 -0.12 -2.69 -19.56
CA GLY A 138 -1.30 -3.19 -18.81
C GLY A 138 -1.74 -4.64 -18.95
N HIS A 139 -1.66 -5.29 -20.11
CA HIS A 139 -2.18 -6.68 -20.19
C HIS A 139 -1.10 -7.76 -20.15
N VAL A 140 0.07 -7.51 -20.72
CA VAL A 140 1.17 -8.50 -20.78
C VAL A 140 2.16 -8.35 -19.63
N THR A 141 2.29 -7.13 -19.10
CA THR A 141 3.14 -6.74 -17.97
C THR A 141 2.49 -5.51 -17.31
N SER A 142 3.09 -5.02 -16.24
CA SER A 142 2.70 -3.82 -15.49
C SER A 142 3.93 -2.95 -15.20
N ALA A 143 3.70 -1.69 -14.81
CA ALA A 143 4.77 -0.81 -14.34
C ALA A 143 5.52 -1.42 -13.17
N SER A 144 4.79 -2.01 -12.21
CA SER A 144 5.39 -2.68 -11.04
C SER A 144 6.31 -3.84 -11.41
N GLU A 145 5.92 -4.68 -12.37
CA GLU A 145 6.76 -5.78 -12.85
C GLU A 145 8.01 -5.29 -13.59
N GLU A 146 7.90 -4.20 -14.37
CA GLU A 146 9.05 -3.57 -15.03
C GLU A 146 10.02 -2.94 -14.02
N ILE A 147 9.49 -2.26 -13.00
CA ILE A 147 10.29 -1.72 -11.88
C ILE A 147 10.99 -2.86 -11.14
N ALA A 148 10.28 -3.95 -10.80
CA ALA A 148 10.86 -5.09 -10.11
C ALA A 148 12.01 -5.74 -10.90
N ARG A 149 11.90 -5.84 -12.22
CA ARG A 149 13.00 -6.31 -13.08
C ARG A 149 14.21 -5.37 -13.06
N ALA A 150 13.98 -4.06 -12.93
CA ALA A 150 15.05 -3.06 -12.96
C ALA A 150 15.78 -2.89 -11.62
N VAL A 151 15.15 -3.27 -10.50
CA VAL A 151 15.74 -3.26 -9.14
C VAL A 151 15.58 -4.61 -8.43
N PRO A 152 16.15 -5.71 -8.97
CA PRO A 152 15.90 -7.08 -8.49
C PRO A 152 16.37 -7.35 -7.06
N GLN A 153 17.24 -6.50 -6.51
CA GLN A 153 17.70 -6.56 -5.13
C GLN A 153 16.66 -6.03 -4.11
N ALA A 154 15.65 -5.30 -4.58
CA ALA A 154 14.57 -4.74 -3.78
C ALA A 154 13.32 -5.62 -3.84
N ASN A 155 12.45 -5.51 -2.82
CA ASN A 155 11.17 -6.18 -2.79
C ASN A 155 10.06 -5.19 -3.18
N VAL A 156 9.58 -5.29 -4.42
CA VAL A 156 8.54 -4.38 -4.95
C VAL A 156 7.14 -4.81 -4.51
N VAL A 157 6.32 -3.82 -4.17
CA VAL A 157 4.92 -3.95 -3.79
C VAL A 157 4.11 -2.92 -4.56
N LYS A 158 3.07 -3.33 -5.29
CA LYS A 158 2.07 -2.40 -5.82
C LYS A 158 1.09 -2.06 -4.71
N ALA A 159 0.97 -0.78 -4.36
CA ALA A 159 -0.05 -0.32 -3.42
C ALA A 159 -0.40 1.16 -3.65
N PHE A 160 -1.52 1.61 -3.07
CA PHE A 160 -2.02 3.01 -3.09
C PHE A 160 -2.32 3.62 -4.47
N ASN A 161 -1.97 2.95 -5.58
CA ASN A 161 -2.07 3.50 -6.94
C ASN A 161 -3.51 3.85 -7.35
N THR A 162 -4.53 3.26 -6.71
CA THR A 162 -5.95 3.51 -6.97
C THR A 162 -6.51 4.73 -6.23
N LEU A 163 -5.72 5.38 -5.37
CA LEU A 163 -6.13 6.56 -4.60
C LEU A 163 -5.65 7.84 -5.26
N PHE A 164 -6.51 8.85 -5.32
CA PHE A 164 -6.08 10.20 -5.68
C PHE A 164 -5.28 10.83 -4.53
N ALA A 165 -4.42 11.79 -4.88
CA ALA A 165 -3.66 12.56 -3.89
C ALA A 165 -4.56 13.28 -2.88
N GLN A 166 -5.70 13.82 -3.34
CA GLN A 166 -6.68 14.47 -2.46
C GLN A 166 -7.25 13.50 -1.42
N VAL A 167 -7.67 12.30 -1.87
CA VAL A 167 -8.14 11.23 -1.01
C VAL A 167 -7.08 10.81 0.00
N LEU A 168 -5.83 10.64 -0.42
CA LEU A 168 -4.75 10.32 0.51
C LEU A 168 -4.51 11.46 1.51
N ALA A 169 -4.51 12.71 1.06
CA ALA A 169 -4.27 13.89 1.89
C ALA A 169 -5.38 14.12 2.93
N ASP A 170 -6.63 13.83 2.60
CA ASP A 170 -7.79 13.96 3.49
C ASP A 170 -7.88 12.79 4.49
N GLY A 171 -7.34 11.63 4.12
CA GLY A 171 -7.28 10.43 4.95
C GLY A 171 -8.33 9.38 4.58
N PRO A 172 -8.41 8.28 5.34
CA PRO A 172 -9.09 7.06 4.90
C PRO A 172 -10.61 7.09 5.02
N LYS A 173 -11.20 8.12 5.63
CA LYS A 173 -12.63 8.19 5.94
C LYS A 173 -13.42 8.88 4.84
N PHE A 174 -14.51 8.23 4.44
CA PHE A 174 -15.49 8.71 3.46
C PHE A 174 -16.85 8.92 4.13
N ALA A 175 -17.85 9.33 3.35
CA ALA A 175 -19.22 9.45 3.80
C ALA A 175 -19.74 8.15 4.45
N ASN A 176 -20.70 8.29 5.37
CA ASN A 176 -21.33 7.18 6.09
C ASN A 176 -20.34 6.28 6.85
N ASP A 177 -19.28 6.87 7.42
CA ASP A 177 -18.21 6.19 8.17
C ASP A 177 -17.46 5.10 7.38
N GLN A 178 -17.59 5.08 6.05
CA GLN A 178 -16.86 4.15 5.21
C GLN A 178 -15.37 4.44 5.28
N THR A 179 -14.57 3.37 5.25
CA THR A 179 -13.11 3.46 5.24
C THR A 179 -12.61 2.92 3.91
N GLY A 180 -11.86 3.74 3.17
CA GLY A 180 -11.26 3.37 1.90
C GLY A 180 -10.30 2.21 2.03
N SER A 181 -10.02 1.53 0.90
CA SER A 181 -9.14 0.36 0.87
C SER A 181 -7.88 0.61 0.04
N VAL A 182 -6.77 0.10 0.53
CA VAL A 182 -5.52 -0.03 -0.21
C VAL A 182 -5.38 -1.48 -0.68
N PHE A 183 -5.31 -1.67 -1.99
CA PHE A 183 -4.96 -2.97 -2.57
C PHE A 183 -3.45 -3.17 -2.53
N VAL A 184 -3.00 -4.38 -2.21
CA VAL A 184 -1.58 -4.70 -2.04
C VAL A 184 -1.23 -5.95 -2.84
N ALA A 185 -0.29 -5.84 -3.78
CA ALA A 185 0.22 -6.97 -4.57
C ALA A 185 1.75 -7.06 -4.51
N SER A 186 2.29 -8.23 -4.19
CA SER A 186 3.74 -8.48 -4.14
C SER A 186 4.06 -9.97 -4.11
N ASP A 187 5.22 -10.35 -4.66
CA ASP A 187 5.76 -11.71 -4.59
C ASP A 187 6.57 -11.96 -3.30
N SER A 188 6.85 -10.90 -2.52
CA SER A 188 7.56 -11.00 -1.24
C SER A 188 6.57 -10.86 -0.09
N GLU A 189 6.33 -11.94 0.64
CA GLU A 189 5.42 -11.93 1.79
C GLU A 189 5.82 -10.89 2.84
N ARG A 190 7.12 -10.75 3.13
CA ARG A 190 7.60 -9.72 4.05
C ARG A 190 7.23 -8.31 3.57
N ALA A 191 7.49 -8.02 2.30
CA ALA A 191 7.22 -6.69 1.74
C ALA A 191 5.73 -6.38 1.68
N LYS A 192 4.91 -7.37 1.33
CA LYS A 192 3.45 -7.31 1.38
C LYS A 192 2.96 -6.95 2.78
N GLN A 193 3.43 -7.66 3.82
CA GLN A 193 3.03 -7.38 5.21
C GLN A 193 3.52 -6.00 5.66
N THR A 194 4.70 -5.55 5.24
CA THR A 194 5.16 -4.18 5.51
C THR A 194 4.24 -3.13 4.89
N ALA A 195 3.81 -3.29 3.64
CA ALA A 195 2.88 -2.37 2.99
C ALA A 195 1.47 -2.40 3.62
N ILE A 196 1.00 -3.58 4.03
CA ILE A 196 -0.27 -3.73 4.76
C ILE A 196 -0.21 -2.99 6.11
N ALA A 197 0.87 -3.20 6.88
CA ALA A 197 1.06 -2.50 8.14
C ALA A 197 1.16 -0.97 7.92
N LEU A 198 1.88 -0.52 6.89
CA LEU A 198 1.91 0.90 6.58
C LEU A 198 0.53 1.46 6.22
N ALA A 199 -0.25 0.75 5.41
CA ALA A 199 -1.60 1.22 5.05
C ALA A 199 -2.52 1.28 6.28
N ARG A 200 -2.43 0.31 7.19
CA ARG A 200 -3.23 0.28 8.42
C ARG A 200 -2.81 1.36 9.42
N SER A 201 -1.53 1.73 9.47
CA SER A 201 -1.04 2.78 10.37
C SER A 201 -1.57 4.15 9.96
N LEU A 202 -1.84 4.30 8.66
CA LEU A 202 -2.52 5.44 8.05
C LEU A 202 -4.06 5.34 8.11
N GLY A 203 -4.60 4.27 8.71
CA GLY A 203 -6.02 4.05 8.97
C GLY A 203 -6.82 3.47 7.80
N TRP A 204 -6.16 2.95 6.75
CA TRP A 204 -6.83 2.35 5.60
C TRP A 204 -7.22 0.89 5.88
N ASN A 205 -8.32 0.45 5.25
CA ASN A 205 -8.54 -0.97 5.05
C ASN A 205 -7.51 -1.51 4.04
N THR A 206 -7.26 -2.82 4.08
CA THR A 206 -6.29 -3.46 3.19
C THR A 206 -6.92 -4.66 2.52
N VAL A 207 -6.63 -4.83 1.23
CA VAL A 207 -7.04 -5.99 0.43
C VAL A 207 -5.76 -6.61 -0.15
N ASP A 208 -5.44 -7.84 0.26
CA ASP A 208 -4.36 -8.61 -0.37
C ASP A 208 -4.81 -9.02 -1.77
N ALA A 209 -4.17 -8.45 -2.77
CA ALA A 209 -4.42 -8.71 -4.18
C ALA A 209 -3.50 -9.81 -4.73
N GLY A 210 -2.71 -10.51 -3.90
CA GLY A 210 -1.87 -11.64 -4.29
C GLY A 210 -0.47 -11.24 -4.80
N GLY A 211 0.05 -11.99 -5.77
CA GLY A 211 1.38 -11.78 -6.35
C GLY A 211 1.50 -10.49 -7.15
N LEU A 212 2.72 -10.04 -7.41
CA LEU A 212 2.99 -8.76 -8.09
C LEU A 212 2.39 -8.71 -9.49
N VAL A 213 2.21 -9.85 -10.14
CA VAL A 213 1.50 -9.99 -11.43
C VAL A 213 0.12 -9.33 -11.45
N ASN A 214 -0.56 -9.24 -10.29
CA ASN A 214 -1.88 -8.62 -10.19
C ASN A 214 -1.83 -7.08 -10.23
N ALA A 215 -0.65 -6.46 -10.24
CA ALA A 215 -0.50 -5.06 -10.62
C ALA A 215 -1.10 -4.76 -12.02
N ARG A 216 -1.11 -5.76 -12.92
CA ARG A 216 -1.80 -5.70 -14.23
C ARG A 216 -3.31 -5.47 -14.14
N TYR A 217 -3.93 -5.75 -12.99
CA TYR A 217 -5.33 -5.43 -12.72
C TYR A 217 -5.48 -4.13 -11.93
N LEU A 218 -4.57 -3.87 -10.98
CA LEU A 218 -4.61 -2.66 -10.15
C LEU A 218 -4.33 -1.38 -10.94
N GLU A 219 -3.45 -1.42 -11.95
CA GLU A 219 -3.15 -0.27 -12.82
C GLU A 219 -4.36 0.09 -13.71
N PRO A 220 -5.03 -0.84 -14.41
CA PRO A 220 -6.31 -0.57 -15.07
C PRO A 220 -7.42 -0.10 -14.13
N LEU A 221 -7.51 -0.64 -12.91
CA LEU A 221 -8.48 -0.16 -11.91
C LEU A 221 -8.23 1.32 -11.57
N ALA A 222 -6.96 1.71 -11.39
CA ALA A 222 -6.60 3.11 -11.20
C ALA A 222 -6.90 3.95 -12.45
N GLY A 223 -6.59 3.45 -13.66
CA GLY A 223 -6.94 4.10 -14.92
C GLY A 223 -8.45 4.37 -15.04
N PHE A 224 -9.27 3.40 -14.64
CA PHE A 224 -10.72 3.57 -14.59
C PHE A 224 -11.14 4.62 -13.55
N ASN A 225 -10.56 4.61 -12.34
CA ASN A 225 -10.85 5.62 -11.32
C ASN A 225 -10.44 7.03 -11.78
N ILE A 226 -9.32 7.16 -12.50
CA ILE A 226 -8.85 8.41 -13.12
C ILE A 226 -9.86 8.91 -14.15
N TYR A 227 -10.35 8.01 -15.03
CA TYR A 227 -11.40 8.35 -15.97
C TYR A 227 -12.67 8.82 -15.26
N LEU A 228 -13.12 8.12 -14.21
CA LEU A 228 -14.29 8.53 -13.44
C LEU A 228 -14.13 9.94 -12.85
N GLY A 229 -12.97 10.23 -12.27
CA GLY A 229 -12.71 11.52 -11.64
C GLY A 229 -12.60 12.68 -12.64
N TYR A 230 -11.80 12.52 -13.70
CA TYR A 230 -11.51 13.59 -14.65
C TYR A 230 -12.34 13.52 -15.93
N GLY A 231 -12.44 12.34 -16.55
CA GLY A 231 -13.13 12.14 -17.83
C GLY A 231 -14.65 12.21 -17.70
N ALA A 232 -15.22 11.53 -16.68
CA ALA A 232 -16.65 11.53 -16.40
C ALA A 232 -17.07 12.65 -15.42
N GLY A 233 -16.11 13.39 -14.84
CA GLY A 233 -16.38 14.58 -14.02
C GLY A 233 -16.91 14.29 -12.61
N LEU A 234 -16.69 13.09 -12.05
CA LEU A 234 -17.08 12.79 -10.66
C LEU A 234 -16.17 13.44 -9.61
N GLY A 235 -15.04 14.02 -10.04
CA GLY A 235 -14.07 14.66 -9.16
C GLY A 235 -13.09 13.67 -8.54
N THR A 236 -12.09 14.20 -7.83
CA THR A 236 -10.94 13.42 -7.31
C THR A 236 -11.10 12.98 -5.86
N SER A 237 -12.27 13.21 -5.25
CA SER A 237 -12.60 12.79 -3.88
C SER A 237 -13.31 11.42 -3.87
N VAL A 238 -12.92 10.52 -4.76
CA VAL A 238 -13.51 9.18 -4.94
C VAL A 238 -12.44 8.10 -4.98
N ALA A 239 -12.79 6.90 -4.53
CA ALA A 239 -11.94 5.73 -4.58
C ALA A 239 -12.77 4.45 -4.78
N PRO A 240 -12.20 3.39 -5.39
CA PRO A 240 -12.87 2.10 -5.48
C PRO A 240 -13.16 1.50 -4.09
N VAL A 241 -14.30 0.83 -3.96
CA VAL A 241 -14.67 0.05 -2.76
C VAL A 241 -14.78 -1.43 -3.12
N TRP A 242 -14.31 -2.30 -2.23
CA TRP A 242 -14.46 -3.74 -2.34
C TRP A 242 -15.43 -4.22 -1.27
N LEU A 243 -16.52 -4.89 -1.66
CA LEU A 243 -17.57 -5.35 -0.74
C LEU A 243 -17.55 -6.87 -0.66
N SER A 244 -17.68 -7.42 0.55
CA SER A 244 -17.79 -8.85 0.82
C SER A 244 -19.16 -9.15 1.46
N LYS A 245 -19.73 -10.33 1.19
CA LYS A 245 -20.98 -10.82 1.78
C LYS A 245 -20.70 -11.86 2.86
#